data_AF-A0A954X2C3-F1
#
_entry.id   AF-A0A954X2C3-F1
#
_cell.length_a   1.000
_cell.length_b   1.000
_cell.length_c   1.000
_cell.angle_alpha   90.00
_cell.angle_beta   90.00
_cell.angle_gamma   90.00
#
_symmetry.space_group_name_H-M   'P 1'
#
loop_
_entity.id
_entity.type
_entity.pdbx_description
1 polymer ?
#
loop_
_entity_poly.entity_id
_entity_poly.type
_entity_poly.pdbx_seq_one_letter_code
_entity_poly.pdbx_strand_id
1 'polypeptide(L)'
;MAVAVAFSAWLNLALAAKFVWPELLSPLFASLVWGLLLLFWVAGICHSASRLSKMFGGDGSVENDRLFLRAQAEYLQGNWYEAETLLNNLLDRQPRDIEGRLLLATLLRHTRRIPEAREQLKALGRYDGAARWMVEIHREARLLSRIAEESLRSDEPASDTQPASQAA
;
A
#
# COMPACT_ATOMS: atom_id res chain seq x y z
N MET A 1 -1.24 6.24 23.47
CA MET A 1 -1.35 7.18 24.60
C MET A 1 -2.48 6.83 25.57
N ALA A 2 -3.72 6.59 25.11
CA ALA A 2 -4.86 6.26 26.00
C ALA A 2 -4.65 5.03 26.91
N VAL A 3 -3.94 4.01 26.42
CA VAL A 3 -3.68 2.75 27.15
C VAL A 3 -2.81 2.96 28.40
N ALA A 4 -1.82 3.86 28.35
CA ALA A 4 -0.91 4.10 29.47
C ALA A 4 -1.58 4.89 30.61
N VAL A 5 -2.46 5.84 30.26
CA VAL A 5 -3.25 6.60 31.23
C VAL A 5 -4.26 5.68 31.94
N ALA A 6 -4.90 4.78 31.18
CA ALA A 6 -5.79 3.77 31.76
C ALA A 6 -5.05 2.82 32.72
N PHE A 7 -3.82 2.41 32.38
CA PHE A 7 -2.97 1.59 33.26
C PHE A 7 -2.63 2.30 34.58
N SER A 8 -2.20 3.56 34.51
CA SER A 8 -1.82 4.34 35.70
C SER A 8 -3.01 4.63 36.62
N ALA A 9 -4.18 4.89 36.04
CA ALA A 9 -5.42 5.10 36.80
C ALA A 9 -5.88 3.80 37.48
N TRP A 10 -5.77 2.65 36.81
CA TRP A 10 -6.16 1.35 37.35
C TRP A 10 -5.20 0.85 38.44
N LEU A 11 -3.89 1.05 38.26
CA LEU A 11 -2.89 0.74 39.29
C LEU A 11 -3.15 1.54 40.58
N ASN A 12 -3.47 2.83 40.44
CA ASN A 12 -3.81 3.69 41.57
C ASN A 12 -5.11 3.23 42.27
N LEU A 13 -6.14 2.88 41.50
CA LEU A 13 -7.40 2.40 42.05
C LEU A 13 -7.23 1.06 42.80
N ALA A 14 -6.41 0.15 42.26
CA ALA A 14 -6.12 -1.16 42.86
C ALA A 14 -5.30 -1.03 44.16
N LEU A 15 -4.33 -0.11 44.19
CA LEU A 15 -3.56 0.19 45.40
C LEU A 15 -4.47 0.81 46.48
N ALA A 16 -5.31 1.78 46.11
CA ALA A 16 -6.28 2.37 47.05
C ALA A 16 -7.26 1.34 47.60
N ALA A 17 -7.78 0.45 46.76
CA ALA A 17 -8.71 -0.61 47.19
C ALA A 17 -8.06 -1.62 48.15
N LYS A 18 -6.79 -1.98 47.94
CA LYS A 18 -6.05 -2.93 48.80
C LYS A 18 -5.67 -2.31 50.15
N PHE A 19 -5.36 -1.02 50.19
CA PHE A 19 -4.80 -0.36 51.37
C PHE A 19 -5.83 0.37 52.23
N VAL A 20 -6.94 0.84 51.66
CA VAL A 20 -7.87 1.74 52.37
C VAL A 20 -9.05 1.00 53.03
N TRP A 21 -9.47 -0.18 52.54
CA TRP A 21 -10.63 -0.91 53.11
C TRP A 21 -10.45 -2.44 53.18
N PRO A 22 -9.60 -2.96 54.07
CA PRO A 22 -9.42 -4.40 54.25
C PRO A 22 -10.61 -5.13 54.91
N GLU A 23 -11.54 -4.43 55.58
CA GLU A 23 -12.59 -5.07 56.42
C GLU A 23 -14.01 -5.08 55.82
N LEU A 24 -14.29 -4.40 54.71
CA LEU A 24 -15.65 -4.30 54.16
C LEU A 24 -15.96 -5.25 52.98
N LEU A 25 -14.95 -5.84 52.34
CA LEU A 25 -15.16 -6.77 51.23
C LEU A 25 -14.75 -8.19 51.61
N SER A 26 -15.75 -9.07 51.71
CA SER A 26 -15.53 -10.52 51.73
C SER A 26 -14.60 -10.90 50.56
N PRO A 27 -13.53 -11.69 50.80
CA PRO A 27 -12.50 -12.00 49.81
C PRO A 27 -13.06 -12.54 48.48
N LEU A 28 -14.17 -13.28 48.55
CA LEU A 28 -14.90 -13.82 47.41
C LEU A 28 -15.48 -12.74 46.49
N PHE A 29 -16.00 -11.64 47.06
CA PHE A 29 -16.62 -10.56 46.30
C PHE A 29 -15.57 -9.74 45.55
N ALA A 30 -14.41 -9.53 46.16
CA ALA A 30 -13.27 -8.92 45.48
C ALA A 30 -12.81 -9.77 44.29
N SER A 31 -12.66 -11.08 44.45
CA SER A 31 -12.30 -11.99 43.34
C SER A 31 -13.31 -11.98 42.19
N LEU A 32 -14.61 -11.88 42.49
CA LEU A 32 -15.65 -11.79 41.45
C LEU A 32 -15.57 -10.48 40.66
N VAL A 33 -15.33 -9.35 41.32
CA VAL A 33 -15.18 -8.05 40.65
C VAL A 33 -13.94 -8.05 39.74
N TRP A 34 -12.82 -8.59 40.22
CA TRP A 34 -11.61 -8.77 39.40
C TRP A 34 -11.84 -9.71 38.22
N GLY A 35 -12.60 -10.79 38.41
CA GLY A 35 -12.94 -11.75 37.36
C GLY A 35 -13.84 -11.15 36.27
N LEU A 36 -14.87 -10.40 36.64
CA LEU A 36 -15.78 -9.73 35.69
C LEU A 36 -15.04 -8.66 34.87
N LEU A 37 -14.13 -7.93 35.49
CA LEU A 37 -13.32 -6.92 34.81
C LEU A 37 -12.35 -7.55 33.80
N LEU A 38 -11.72 -8.67 34.18
CA LEU A 38 -10.87 -9.46 33.29
C LEU A 38 -11.68 -10.04 32.13
N LEU A 39 -12.88 -10.56 32.39
CA LEU A 39 -13.80 -11.07 31.36
C LEU A 39 -14.19 -9.98 30.36
N PHE A 40 -14.56 -8.79 30.84
CA PHE A 40 -14.89 -7.65 29.99
C PHE A 40 -13.68 -7.21 29.14
N TRP A 41 -12.48 -7.25 29.70
CA TRP A 41 -11.23 -6.99 28.98
C TRP A 41 -10.95 -8.02 27.90
N VAL A 42 -11.09 -9.32 28.21
CA VAL A 42 -10.91 -10.41 27.23
C VAL A 42 -11.95 -10.30 26.12
N ALA A 43 -13.21 -9.99 26.45
CA ALA A 43 -14.25 -9.73 25.47
C ALA A 43 -13.91 -8.53 24.59
N GLY A 44 -13.39 -7.44 25.16
CA GLY A 44 -12.92 -6.26 24.44
C GLY A 44 -11.73 -6.55 23.52
N ILE A 45 -10.74 -7.32 23.98
CA ILE A 45 -9.61 -7.78 23.17
C ILE A 45 -10.09 -8.68 22.03
N CYS A 46 -10.95 -9.67 22.31
CA CYS A 46 -11.52 -10.52 21.26
C CYS A 46 -12.33 -9.70 20.25
N HIS A 47 -13.11 -8.73 20.72
CA HIS A 47 -13.87 -7.82 19.86
C HIS A 47 -12.94 -6.89 19.04
N SER A 48 -11.82 -6.44 19.59
CA SER A 48 -10.86 -5.58 18.89
C SER A 48 -10.02 -6.39 17.89
N ALA A 49 -9.48 -7.53 18.33
CA ALA A 49 -8.72 -8.47 17.53
C ALA A 49 -9.55 -9.04 16.39
N SER A 50 -10.86 -9.26 16.56
CA SER A 50 -11.75 -9.68 15.47
C SER A 50 -12.02 -8.58 14.44
N ARG A 51 -11.99 -7.29 14.82
CA ARG A 51 -12.05 -6.19 13.84
C ARG A 51 -10.73 -6.06 13.07
N LEU A 52 -9.61 -6.31 13.74
CA LEU A 52 -8.28 -6.26 13.14
C LEU A 52 -8.01 -7.49 12.25
N SER A 53 -8.41 -8.69 12.69
CA SER A 53 -8.30 -9.91 11.89
C SER A 53 -9.24 -9.91 10.68
N LYS A 54 -10.39 -9.23 10.74
CA LYS A 54 -11.21 -9.00 9.53
C LYS A 54 -10.57 -8.02 8.53
N MET A 55 -9.63 -7.18 8.97
CA MET A 55 -8.84 -6.31 8.09
C MET A 55 -7.58 -7.00 7.54
N PHE A 56 -6.96 -7.90 8.31
CA PHE A 56 -5.68 -8.55 7.95
C PHE A 56 -5.78 -10.05 7.61
N GLY A 57 -6.95 -10.67 7.77
CA GLY A 57 -7.17 -12.11 7.69
C GLY A 57 -8.22 -12.51 6.67
N GLY A 58 -8.00 -12.16 5.41
CA GLY A 58 -8.70 -12.77 4.29
C GLY A 58 -7.69 -13.40 3.37
N ASP A 59 -7.90 -14.67 2.99
CA ASP A 59 -7.10 -15.42 2.00
C ASP A 59 -6.73 -14.62 0.74
N GLY A 60 -7.48 -13.55 0.44
CA GLY A 60 -7.20 -12.59 -0.61
C GLY A 60 -5.82 -11.90 -0.54
N SER A 61 -5.22 -11.63 0.62
CA SER A 61 -3.88 -11.01 0.66
C SER A 61 -2.79 -11.97 0.16
N VAL A 62 -2.79 -13.20 0.68
CA VAL A 62 -1.84 -14.24 0.26
C VAL A 62 -2.01 -14.60 -1.21
N GLU A 63 -3.25 -14.65 -1.69
CA GLU A 63 -3.53 -14.93 -3.10
C GLU A 63 -3.09 -13.78 -4.01
N ASN A 64 -3.31 -12.53 -3.59
CA ASN A 64 -2.83 -11.35 -4.33
C ASN A 64 -1.30 -11.30 -4.37
N ASP A 65 -0.62 -11.60 -3.26
CA ASP A 65 0.85 -11.69 -3.22
C ASP A 65 1.36 -12.75 -4.19
N ARG A 66 0.69 -13.91 -4.27
CA ARG A 66 1.01 -14.96 -5.25
C ARG A 66 0.79 -14.52 -6.69
N LEU A 67 -0.31 -13.82 -6.97
CA LEU A 67 -0.59 -13.25 -8.30
C LEU A 67 0.52 -12.27 -8.71
N PHE A 68 0.94 -11.38 -7.80
CA PHE A 68 2.02 -10.43 -8.05
C PHE A 68 3.34 -11.14 -8.33
N LEU A 69 3.74 -12.10 -7.49
CA LEU A 69 4.98 -12.87 -7.69
C LEU A 69 4.98 -13.62 -9.02
N ARG A 70 3.83 -14.20 -9.41
CA ARG A 70 3.70 -14.88 -10.69
C ARG A 70 3.82 -13.89 -11.86
N ALA A 71 3.14 -12.74 -11.78
CA ALA A 71 3.24 -11.70 -12.80
C ALA A 71 4.67 -11.20 -12.98
N GLN A 72 5.40 -11.02 -11.88
CA GLN A 72 6.81 -10.64 -11.90
C GLN A 72 7.66 -11.72 -12.57
N ALA A 73 7.42 -13.00 -12.28
CA ALA A 73 8.14 -14.09 -12.92
C ALA A 73 7.90 -14.13 -14.44
N GLU A 74 6.65 -13.98 -14.89
CA GLU A 74 6.31 -13.91 -16.31
C GLU A 74 6.95 -12.69 -16.99
N TYR A 75 6.95 -11.53 -16.33
CA TYR A 75 7.63 -10.31 -16.81
C TYR A 75 9.13 -10.54 -17.00
N LEU A 76 9.79 -11.18 -16.03
CA LEU A 76 11.23 -11.49 -16.12
C LEU A 76 11.55 -12.53 -17.20
N GLN A 77 10.61 -13.41 -17.51
CA GLN A 77 10.73 -14.38 -18.60
C GLN A 77 10.45 -13.77 -19.99
N GLY A 78 9.93 -12.54 -20.04
CA GLY A 78 9.55 -11.86 -21.28
C GLY A 78 8.14 -12.22 -21.80
N ASN A 79 7.35 -12.91 -21.00
CA ASN A 79 5.95 -13.27 -21.30
C ASN A 79 5.04 -12.08 -20.98
N TRP A 80 5.08 -11.06 -21.84
CA TRP A 80 4.45 -9.76 -21.58
C TRP A 80 2.93 -9.84 -21.45
N TYR A 81 2.28 -10.69 -22.25
CA TYR A 81 0.83 -10.81 -22.26
C TYR A 81 0.30 -11.48 -20.99
N GLU A 82 0.98 -12.54 -20.55
CA GLU A 82 0.67 -13.28 -19.32
C GLU A 82 0.91 -12.41 -18.10
N ALA A 83 2.02 -11.68 -18.07
CA ALA A 83 2.33 -10.72 -17.01
C ALA A 83 1.26 -9.61 -16.91
N GLU A 84 0.88 -9.01 -18.04
CA GLU A 84 -0.17 -7.99 -18.07
C GLU A 84 -1.52 -8.55 -17.61
N THR A 85 -1.89 -9.76 -18.05
CA THR A 85 -3.13 -10.43 -17.64
C THR A 85 -3.18 -10.64 -16.13
N LEU A 86 -2.09 -11.14 -15.54
CA LEU A 86 -1.99 -11.36 -14.10
C LEU A 86 -2.04 -10.05 -13.31
N LEU A 87 -1.39 -8.99 -13.80
CA LEU A 87 -1.41 -7.66 -13.17
C LEU A 87 -2.80 -7.02 -13.23
N ASN A 88 -3.51 -7.15 -14.34
CA ASN A 88 -4.89 -6.66 -14.44
C ASN A 88 -5.81 -7.41 -13.47
N ASN A 89 -5.68 -8.74 -13.37
CA ASN A 89 -6.45 -9.53 -12.40
C ASN A 89 -6.16 -9.10 -10.95
N LEU A 90 -4.89 -8.84 -10.63
CA LEU A 90 -4.46 -8.33 -9.33
C LEU A 90 -5.09 -6.97 -9.04
N LEU A 91 -5.07 -6.04 -9.99
CA LEU A 91 -5.61 -4.69 -9.84
C LEU A 91 -7.14 -4.65 -9.82
N ASP A 92 -7.81 -5.61 -10.46
CA ASP A 92 -9.27 -5.77 -10.34
C ASP A 92 -9.67 -6.16 -8.91
N ARG A 93 -8.87 -7.01 -8.26
CA ARG A 93 -9.08 -7.42 -6.85
C ARG A 93 -8.63 -6.36 -5.87
N GLN A 94 -7.51 -5.70 -6.16
CA GLN A 94 -6.90 -4.69 -5.29
C GLN A 94 -6.50 -3.45 -6.11
N PRO A 95 -7.46 -2.54 -6.39
CA PRO A 95 -7.21 -1.37 -7.24
C PRO A 95 -6.14 -0.39 -6.73
N ARG A 96 -5.83 -0.49 -5.42
CA ARG A 96 -4.87 0.35 -4.70
C ARG A 96 -3.50 -0.30 -4.53
N ASP A 97 -3.25 -1.46 -5.14
CA ASP A 97 -1.92 -2.06 -5.12
C ASP A 97 -0.93 -1.19 -5.92
N ILE A 98 0.04 -0.63 -5.20
CA ILE A 98 1.03 0.29 -5.74
C ILE A 98 2.07 -0.47 -6.56
N GLU A 99 2.48 -1.64 -6.08
CA GLU A 99 3.55 -2.43 -6.67
C GLU A 99 3.10 -3.04 -8.00
N GLY A 100 1.92 -3.65 -8.03
CA GLY A 100 1.30 -4.17 -9.26
C GLY A 100 1.08 -3.08 -10.30
N ARG A 101 0.57 -1.91 -9.90
CA ARG A 101 0.33 -0.81 -10.86
C ARG A 101 1.63 -0.21 -11.39
N LEU A 102 2.69 -0.14 -10.59
CA LEU A 102 4.01 0.32 -11.03
C LEU A 102 4.67 -0.68 -12.01
N LEU A 103 4.54 -1.98 -11.74
CA LEU A 103 5.02 -3.02 -12.65
C LEU A 103 4.26 -3.00 -13.97
N LEU A 104 2.93 -2.77 -13.94
CA LEU A 104 2.12 -2.62 -15.15
C LEU A 104 2.55 -1.40 -15.97
N ALA A 105 2.79 -0.25 -15.34
CA ALA A 105 3.30 0.94 -16.02
C ALA A 105 4.66 0.66 -16.71
N THR A 106 5.53 -0.07 -16.02
CA THR A 106 6.84 -0.49 -16.55
C THR A 106 6.67 -1.41 -17.77
N LEU A 107 5.79 -2.41 -17.67
CA LEU A 107 5.47 -3.33 -18.76
C LEU A 107 4.93 -2.58 -19.99
N LEU A 108 3.98 -1.67 -19.80
CA LEU A 108 3.39 -0.86 -20.87
C LEU A 108 4.44 0.05 -21.55
N ARG A 109 5.40 0.59 -20.80
CA ARG A 109 6.55 1.31 -21.38
C ARG A 109 7.38 0.38 -22.26
N HIS A 110 7.69 -0.83 -21.78
CA HIS A 110 8.48 -1.81 -22.52
C HIS A 110 7.79 -2.24 -23.83
N THR A 111 6.47 -2.36 -23.83
CA THR A 111 5.66 -2.70 -25.02
C THR A 111 5.28 -1.48 -25.87
N ARG A 112 5.91 -0.31 -25.64
CA ARG A 112 5.68 0.96 -26.38
C ARG A 112 4.26 1.53 -26.26
N ARG A 113 3.44 1.06 -25.32
CA ARG A 113 2.10 1.59 -24.99
C ARG A 113 2.21 2.78 -24.03
N ILE A 114 2.87 3.85 -24.50
CA ILE A 114 3.23 5.04 -23.70
C ILE A 114 2.01 5.78 -23.10
N PRO A 115 0.90 5.99 -23.83
CA PRO A 115 -0.27 6.68 -23.26
C PRO A 115 -0.83 5.95 -22.03
N GLU A 116 -0.96 4.64 -22.13
CA GLU A 116 -1.53 3.80 -21.07
C GLU A 116 -0.60 3.74 -19.86
N ALA A 117 0.71 3.65 -20.08
CA ALA A 117 1.70 3.73 -19.00
C ALA A 117 1.57 5.04 -18.19
N ARG A 118 1.33 6.17 -18.87
CA ARG A 118 1.13 7.47 -18.22
C ARG A 118 -0.14 7.51 -17.37
N GLU A 119 -1.23 6.89 -17.84
CA GLU A 119 -2.47 6.81 -17.09
C GLU A 119 -2.29 6.03 -15.78
N GLN A 120 -1.54 4.93 -15.81
CA GLN A 120 -1.24 4.16 -14.62
C GLN A 120 -0.43 4.96 -13.59
N LEU A 121 0.60 5.70 -14.01
CA LEU A 121 1.37 6.58 -13.11
C LEU A 121 0.53 7.74 -12.55
N LYS A 122 -0.38 8.31 -13.36
CA LYS A 122 -1.29 9.37 -12.91
C LYS A 122 -2.26 8.86 -11.84
N ALA A 123 -2.71 7.61 -11.96
CA ALA A 123 -3.54 6.97 -10.95
C ALA A 123 -2.76 6.72 -9.64
N LEU A 124 -1.48 6.32 -9.72
CA LEU A 124 -0.63 6.12 -8.54
C LEU A 124 -0.49 7.37 -7.66
N GLY A 125 -0.39 8.55 -8.26
CA GLY A 125 -0.28 9.82 -7.52
C GLY A 125 -1.50 10.17 -6.64
N ARG A 126 -2.59 9.41 -6.72
CA ARG A 126 -3.81 9.60 -5.92
C ARG A 126 -3.85 8.76 -4.65
N TYR A 127 -2.89 7.85 -4.45
CA TYR A 127 -2.88 6.93 -3.33
C TYR A 127 -1.85 7.33 -2.28
N ASP A 128 -2.26 7.41 -1.01
CA ASP A 128 -1.41 7.80 0.12
C ASP A 128 -0.18 6.88 0.29
N GLY A 129 -0.30 5.61 -0.14
CA GLY A 129 0.79 4.63 -0.10
C GLY A 129 1.92 4.85 -1.13
N ALA A 130 1.73 5.75 -2.10
CA ALA A 130 2.70 6.00 -3.15
C ALA A 130 3.99 6.68 -2.65
N ALA A 131 3.97 7.29 -1.47
CA ALA A 131 5.12 8.01 -0.91
C ALA A 131 6.36 7.12 -0.77
N ARG A 132 6.19 5.84 -0.42
CA ARG A 132 7.30 4.87 -0.30
C ARG A 132 7.97 4.59 -1.65
N TRP A 133 7.20 4.62 -2.74
CA TRP A 133 7.62 4.27 -4.10
C TRP A 133 7.88 5.50 -4.97
N MET A 134 8.03 6.66 -4.33
CA MET A 134 8.06 7.93 -5.03
C MET A 134 9.30 8.06 -5.92
N VAL A 135 10.43 7.46 -5.53
CA VAL A 135 11.66 7.47 -6.34
C VAL A 135 11.43 6.72 -7.66
N GLU A 136 10.80 5.56 -7.59
CA GLU A 136 10.51 4.69 -8.73
C GLU A 136 9.46 5.33 -9.64
N ILE A 137 8.39 5.89 -9.07
CA ILE A 137 7.35 6.62 -9.82
C ILE A 137 7.96 7.79 -10.58
N HIS A 138 8.81 8.61 -9.94
CA HIS A 138 9.47 9.73 -10.61
C HIS A 138 10.45 9.27 -11.69
N ARG A 139 11.18 8.17 -11.44
CA ARG A 139 12.09 7.58 -12.42
C ARG A 139 11.31 7.16 -13.66
N GLU A 140 10.20 6.45 -13.48
CA GLU A 140 9.38 5.95 -14.58
C GLU A 140 8.72 7.11 -15.35
N ALA A 141 8.20 8.11 -14.64
CA ALA A 141 7.65 9.32 -15.26
C ALA A 141 8.67 10.05 -16.14
N ARG A 142 9.93 10.18 -15.70
CA ARG A 142 11.01 10.78 -16.49
C ARG A 142 11.31 9.99 -17.76
N LEU A 143 11.30 8.65 -17.69
CA LEU A 143 11.53 7.80 -18.85
C LEU A 143 10.42 7.99 -19.90
N LEU A 144 9.16 8.05 -19.48
CA LEU A 144 8.02 8.29 -20.37
C LEU A 144 8.04 9.70 -20.99
N SER A 145 8.56 10.71 -20.29
CA SER A 145 8.73 12.05 -20.87
C SER A 145 9.83 12.09 -21.93
N ARG A 146 10.97 11.45 -21.69
CA ARG A 146 12.05 11.38 -22.70
C ARG A 146 11.61 10.70 -23.98
N ILE A 147 10.88 9.58 -23.88
CA ILE A 147 10.36 8.87 -25.05
C ILE A 147 9.38 9.76 -25.83
N ALA A 148 8.51 10.48 -25.12
CA ALA A 148 7.56 11.38 -25.77
C ALA A 148 8.25 12.55 -26.49
N GLU A 149 9.27 13.16 -25.89
CA GLU A 149 10.07 14.23 -26.50
C GLU A 149 10.83 13.75 -27.76
N GLU A 150 11.37 12.53 -27.72
CA GLU A 150 12.07 11.93 -28.85
C GLU A 150 11.11 11.65 -30.02
N SER A 151 9.90 11.15 -29.73
CA SER A 151 8.86 10.99 -30.75
C SER A 151 8.49 12.32 -31.40
N LEU A 152 8.26 13.37 -30.61
CA LEU A 152 7.94 14.71 -31.12
C LEU A 152 9.06 15.29 -32.00
N ARG A 153 10.32 15.08 -31.63
CA ARG A 153 11.48 15.55 -32.42
C ARG A 153 11.64 14.76 -33.73
N SER A 154 11.27 13.48 -33.73
CA SER A 154 11.34 12.63 -34.93
C SER A 154 10.27 12.99 -35.95
N ASP A 155 9.14 13.54 -35.49
CA ASP A 155 8.02 13.98 -36.33
C ASP A 155 8.20 15.42 -36.86
N GLU A 156 9.22 16.16 -36.40
CA GLU A 156 9.56 17.49 -36.89
C GLU A 156 10.24 17.37 -38.28
N PRO A 157 9.59 17.80 -39.39
CA PRO A 157 10.19 17.70 -40.71
C PRO A 157 11.45 18.54 -40.73
N ALA A 158 12.57 17.95 -41.18
CA ALA A 158 13.87 18.60 -41.32
C ALA A 158 13.72 19.94 -42.06
N SER A 159 13.53 21.00 -41.29
CA SER A 159 13.30 22.34 -41.80
C SER A 159 14.65 23.04 -41.76
N ASP A 160 15.20 23.20 -42.96
CA ASP A 160 16.29 24.09 -43.35
C ASP A 160 17.63 23.96 -42.63
N THR A 161 18.57 23.28 -43.30
CA THR A 161 19.94 23.77 -43.33
C THR A 161 20.51 23.60 -44.73
N GLN A 162 20.40 24.67 -45.53
CA GLN A 162 21.25 24.88 -46.70
C GLN A 162 21.88 26.28 -46.57
N PRO A 163 23.21 26.40 -46.41
CA PRO A 163 23.86 27.69 -46.24
C PRO A 163 24.05 28.33 -47.62
N ALA A 164 23.18 29.26 -48.00
CA ALA A 164 23.43 30.14 -49.13
C ALA A 164 24.29 31.34 -48.68
N SER A 165 25.57 31.08 -48.42
CA SER A 165 26.61 32.11 -48.34
C SER A 165 27.66 31.79 -49.40
N GLN A 166 27.43 32.31 -50.62
CA GLN A 166 28.45 32.58 -51.64
C GLN A 166 27.78 33.29 -52.83
N ALA A 167 27.78 34.62 -52.78
CA ALA A 167 27.75 35.50 -53.95
C ALA A 167 28.11 36.92 -53.47
N ALA A 168 29.42 37.20 -53.44
CA ALA A 168 29.99 38.54 -53.40
C ALA A 168 31.06 38.61 -54.48
#